data_AF-A0A662PU38-F1
#
_entry.id   AF-A0A662PU38-F1
#
_cell.length_a   1.000
_cell.length_b   1.000
_cell.length_c   1.000
_cell.angle_alpha   90.00
_cell.angle_beta   90.00
_cell.angle_gamma   90.00
#
_symmetry.space_group_name_H-M   'P 1'
#
loop_
_entity.id
_entity.type
_entity.pdbx_description
1 polymer ?
#
loop_
_entity_poly.entity_id
_entity_poly.type
_entity_poly.pdbx_seq_one_letter_code
_entity_poly.pdbx_strand_id
1 'polypeptide(L)'
;MRRSSSGISPVVATVILVAIAIVIAIAVAFWASGLVGVFTRFEKIEITAVYWEDNHFTLVVKNTGSAAATIDDIYVNGVPLGGSGTSWGISSGSTYLTPGATAVLTVNSAPGGSFTSGVTYEIAVHTSSGKLYPASAMKP
;
A
#
# COMPACT_ATOMS: atom_id res chain seq x y z
N MET A 1 -6.16 -28.50 -65.96
CA MET A 1 -6.36 -27.10 -65.51
C MET A 1 -5.33 -26.77 -64.45
N ARG A 2 -4.29 -25.98 -64.77
CA ARG A 2 -3.33 -25.51 -63.76
C ARG A 2 -3.87 -24.19 -63.19
N ARG A 3 -4.30 -24.21 -61.93
CA ARG A 3 -4.67 -23.00 -61.17
C ARG A 3 -3.41 -22.14 -61.03
N SER A 4 -3.40 -20.96 -61.63
CA SER A 4 -2.40 -19.94 -61.33
C SER A 4 -2.65 -19.45 -59.89
N SER A 5 -1.77 -19.78 -58.95
CA SER A 5 -1.76 -19.12 -57.65
C SER A 5 -1.15 -17.74 -57.85
N SER A 6 -1.98 -16.71 -58.00
CA SER A 6 -1.53 -15.33 -57.95
C SER A 6 -1.07 -15.04 -56.52
N GLY A 7 0.23 -15.16 -56.28
CA GLY A 7 0.84 -14.77 -55.00
C GLY A 7 0.79 -13.26 -54.81
N ILE A 8 0.79 -12.84 -53.54
CA ILE A 8 0.99 -11.44 -53.21
C ILE A 8 2.36 -10.98 -53.74
N SER A 9 2.41 -9.81 -54.37
CA SER A 9 3.68 -9.25 -54.86
C SER A 9 4.67 -9.14 -53.69
N PRO A 10 5.95 -9.52 -53.87
CA PRO A 10 6.96 -9.44 -52.81
C PRO A 10 7.06 -8.04 -52.17
N VAL A 11 6.83 -6.99 -52.96
CA VAL A 11 6.83 -5.60 -52.48
C VAL A 11 5.58 -5.30 -51.65
N VAL A 12 4.42 -5.85 -52.03
CA VAL A 12 3.17 -5.65 -51.27
C VAL A 12 3.22 -6.40 -49.94
N ALA A 13 3.86 -7.58 -49.92
CA ALA A 13 4.05 -8.35 -48.70
C ALA A 13 4.88 -7.60 -47.66
N THR A 14 5.99 -6.95 -48.07
CA THR A 14 6.84 -6.20 -47.13
C THR A 14 6.12 -4.97 -46.57
N VAL A 15 5.33 -4.26 -47.38
CA VAL A 15 4.54 -3.11 -46.92
C VAL A 15 3.51 -3.53 -45.86
N ILE A 16 2.80 -4.64 -46.08
CA ILE A 16 1.83 -5.16 -45.10
C ILE A 16 2.51 -5.57 -43.80
N LEU A 17 3.65 -6.27 -43.90
CA LEU A 17 4.41 -6.70 -42.71
C LEU A 17 4.90 -5.51 -41.90
N VAL A 18 5.45 -4.48 -42.54
CA VAL A 18 5.92 -3.26 -41.86
C VAL A 18 4.74 -2.51 -41.22
N ALA A 19 3.62 -2.40 -41.93
CA ALA A 19 2.43 -1.74 -41.41
C ALA A 19 1.89 -2.43 -40.15
N ILE A 20 1.75 -3.76 -40.19
CA ILE A 20 1.31 -4.55 -39.02
C ILE A 20 2.32 -4.44 -37.88
N ALA A 21 3.61 -4.49 -38.18
CA ALA A 21 4.67 -4.38 -37.17
C ALA A 21 4.57 -3.05 -36.41
N ILE A 22 4.36 -1.92 -37.11
CA ILE A 22 4.21 -0.61 -36.48
C ILE A 22 2.94 -0.56 -35.61
N VAL A 23 1.82 -1.10 -36.12
CA VAL A 23 0.55 -1.12 -35.38
C VAL A 23 0.68 -1.93 -34.08
N ILE A 24 1.27 -3.12 -34.13
CA ILE A 24 1.47 -3.95 -32.94
C ILE A 24 2.45 -3.28 -31.98
N ALA A 25 3.54 -2.69 -32.48
CA ALA A 25 4.53 -2.02 -31.64
C ALA A 25 3.89 -0.89 -30.81
N ILE A 26 3.04 -0.07 -31.44
CA ILE A 26 2.32 1.02 -30.75
C ILE A 26 1.32 0.45 -29.74
N ALA A 27 0.56 -0.58 -30.12
CA ALA A 27 -0.41 -1.22 -29.23
C ALA A 27 0.25 -1.78 -27.96
N VAL A 28 1.39 -2.46 -28.10
CA VAL A 28 2.15 -3.00 -26.97
C VAL A 28 2.74 -1.89 -26.12
N ALA A 29 3.27 -0.82 -26.74
CA ALA A 29 3.84 0.31 -26.00
C ALA A 29 2.80 1.01 -25.11
N PHE A 30 1.58 1.24 -25.61
CA PHE A 30 0.51 1.83 -24.81
C PHE A 30 -0.04 0.85 -23.76
N TRP A 31 -0.12 -0.44 -24.07
CA TRP A 31 -0.52 -1.46 -23.11
C TRP A 31 0.47 -1.54 -21.93
N ALA A 32 1.77 -1.58 -22.22
CA ALA A 32 2.83 -1.59 -21.22
C ALA A 32 2.82 -0.32 -20.35
N SER A 33 2.59 0.85 -20.95
CA SER A 33 2.47 2.12 -20.22
C SER A 33 1.28 2.12 -19.26
N GLY A 34 0.16 1.48 -19.64
CA GLY A 34 -1.01 1.31 -18.78
C GLY A 34 -0.72 0.48 -17.52
N LEU A 35 0.14 -0.54 -17.62
CA LEU A 35 0.55 -1.35 -16.47
C LEU A 35 1.43 -0.59 -15.48
N VAL A 36 2.30 0.30 -15.96
CA VAL A 36 3.19 1.11 -15.10
C VAL A 36 2.38 1.95 -14.10
N GLY A 37 1.25 2.53 -14.50
CA GLY A 37 0.41 3.33 -13.60
C GLY A 37 -0.19 2.53 -12.44
N VAL A 38 -0.44 1.23 -12.62
CA VAL A 38 -1.00 0.35 -11.58
C VAL A 38 0.10 -0.11 -10.62
N PHE A 39 1.30 -0.41 -11.13
CA PHE A 39 2.39 -0.93 -10.30
C PHE A 39 3.26 0.13 -9.63
N THR A 40 3.23 1.39 -10.09
CA THR A 40 3.99 2.50 -9.47
C THR A 40 3.26 3.17 -8.33
N ARG A 41 1.95 2.93 -8.18
CA ARG A 41 1.14 3.37 -7.03
C ARG A 41 1.13 2.30 -5.96
N PHE A 42 1.88 2.52 -4.89
CA PHE A 42 1.92 1.61 -3.77
C PHE A 42 1.69 2.36 -2.46
N GLU A 43 0.93 1.72 -1.58
CA GLU A 43 0.78 2.13 -0.20
C GLU A 43 1.97 1.60 0.61
N LYS A 44 2.57 2.49 1.42
CA LYS A 44 3.59 2.13 2.40
C LYS A 44 3.50 3.08 3.60
N ILE A 45 3.11 2.54 4.75
CA ILE A 45 3.19 3.22 6.04
C ILE A 45 4.49 2.82 6.73
N GLU A 46 5.17 3.81 7.29
CA GLU A 46 6.36 3.64 8.09
C GLU A 46 6.10 4.18 9.49
N ILE A 47 6.39 3.37 10.50
CA ILE A 47 6.27 3.76 11.90
C ILE A 47 7.63 4.31 12.32
N THR A 48 7.77 5.63 12.39
CA THR A 48 9.04 6.29 12.67
C THR A 48 9.41 6.24 14.15
N ALA A 49 8.42 6.14 15.03
CA ALA A 49 8.62 5.99 16.47
C ALA A 49 7.44 5.26 17.10
N VAL A 50 7.73 4.41 18.07
CA VAL A 50 6.74 3.87 19.02
C VAL A 50 7.35 3.93 20.40
N TYR A 51 6.63 4.52 21.35
CA TYR A 51 7.09 4.64 22.73
C TYR A 51 5.90 4.72 23.68
N TRP A 52 6.17 4.51 24.97
CA TRP A 52 5.19 4.62 26.03
C TRP A 52 5.22 6.02 26.65
N GLU A 53 4.08 6.69 26.70
CA GLU A 53 3.92 8.03 27.27
C GLU A 53 2.49 8.17 27.83
N ASP A 54 2.32 8.89 28.94
CA ASP A 54 0.99 9.22 29.51
C ASP A 54 0.00 8.04 29.65
N ASN A 55 0.54 6.88 30.03
CA ASN A 55 -0.20 5.62 30.25
C ASN A 55 -0.81 4.99 28.98
N HIS A 56 -0.29 5.34 27.80
CA HIS A 56 -0.64 4.73 26.51
C HIS A 56 0.60 4.55 25.63
N PHE A 57 0.47 3.80 24.54
CA PHE A 57 1.49 3.79 23.49
C PHE A 57 1.23 4.92 22.50
N THR A 58 2.27 5.66 22.14
CA THR A 58 2.25 6.70 21.12
C THR A 58 3.03 6.21 19.90
N LEU A 59 2.41 6.24 18.73
CA LEU A 59 3.00 5.86 17.45
C LEU A 59 3.05 7.07 16.54
N VAL A 60 4.22 7.34 15.98
CA VAL A 60 4.37 8.34 14.91
C VAL A 60 4.46 7.58 13.60
N VAL A 61 3.49 7.81 12.72
CA VAL A 61 3.35 7.09 11.45
C VAL A 61 3.45 8.06 10.28
N LYS A 62 4.12 7.64 9.21
CA LYS A 62 4.31 8.42 7.99
C LYS A 62 3.99 7.59 6.77
N ASN A 63 3.26 8.15 5.82
CA ASN A 63 3.11 7.52 4.51
C ASN A 63 4.34 7.80 3.66
N THR A 64 5.19 6.79 3.46
CA THR A 64 6.37 6.85 2.59
C THR A 64 6.14 6.21 1.22
N GLY A 65 4.90 5.80 0.95
CA GLY A 65 4.45 5.30 -0.35
C GLY A 65 4.13 6.41 -1.35
N SER A 66 3.71 6.00 -2.55
CA SER A 66 3.29 6.87 -3.65
C SER A 66 1.77 7.02 -3.76
N ALA A 67 1.01 6.20 -3.03
CA ALA A 67 -0.45 6.26 -2.95
C ALA A 67 -0.90 6.71 -1.56
N ALA A 68 -2.08 7.33 -1.46
CA ALA A 68 -2.69 7.62 -0.18
C ALA A 68 -3.09 6.32 0.56
N ALA A 69 -2.97 6.34 1.88
CA ALA A 69 -3.29 5.23 2.77
C ALA A 69 -4.35 5.68 3.76
N THR A 70 -5.28 4.80 4.12
CA THR A 70 -6.22 5.08 5.22
C THR A 70 -6.00 4.07 6.32
N ILE A 71 -5.75 4.56 7.53
CA ILE A 71 -5.64 3.75 8.74
C ILE A 71 -7.05 3.50 9.27
N ASP A 72 -7.43 2.24 9.40
CA ASP A 72 -8.77 1.83 9.82
C ASP A 72 -8.77 1.09 11.16
N ASP A 73 -7.68 0.43 11.53
CA ASP A 73 -7.54 -0.24 12.84
C ASP A 73 -6.08 -0.33 13.32
N ILE A 74 -5.91 -0.68 14.60
CA ILE A 74 -4.63 -1.03 15.19
C ILE A 74 -4.75 -2.42 15.82
N TYR A 75 -3.72 -3.24 15.61
CA TYR A 75 -3.60 -4.58 16.14
C TYR A 75 -2.54 -4.57 17.24
N VAL A 76 -2.79 -5.31 18.31
CA VAL A 76 -1.83 -5.54 19.39
C VAL A 76 -1.66 -7.03 19.56
N ASN A 77 -0.44 -7.53 19.39
CA ASN A 77 -0.10 -8.96 19.38
C ASN A 77 -1.04 -9.78 18.46
N GLY A 78 -1.33 -9.24 17.27
CA GLY A 78 -2.19 -9.90 16.28
C GLY A 78 -3.69 -9.85 16.56
N VAL A 79 -4.13 -9.20 17.64
CA VAL A 79 -5.56 -9.02 17.95
C VAL A 79 -5.98 -7.58 17.60
N PRO A 80 -7.04 -7.38 16.80
CA PRO A 80 -7.56 -6.06 16.49
C PRO A 80 -8.16 -5.40 17.72
N LEU A 81 -7.96 -4.09 17.86
CA LEU A 81 -8.56 -3.29 18.94
C LEU A 81 -10.00 -2.86 18.62
N GLY A 82 -10.45 -3.07 17.38
CA GLY A 82 -11.68 -2.49 16.85
C GLY A 82 -11.41 -1.04 16.48
N GLY A 83 -11.97 -0.58 15.35
CA GLY A 83 -11.71 0.73 14.76
C GLY A 83 -11.80 1.93 15.72
N SER A 84 -11.42 3.13 15.25
CA SER A 84 -11.09 4.28 16.11
C SER A 84 -12.11 4.56 17.23
N GLY A 85 -11.61 4.76 18.46
CA GLY A 85 -12.45 4.88 19.66
C GLY A 85 -11.67 4.97 20.97
N THR A 86 -12.16 4.29 22.02
CA THR A 86 -11.54 4.32 23.36
C THR A 86 -10.24 3.52 23.43
N SER A 87 -10.09 2.46 22.62
CA SER A 87 -8.91 1.59 22.60
C SER A 87 -7.72 2.21 21.86
N TRP A 88 -7.97 2.93 20.77
CA TRP A 88 -6.96 3.68 20.04
C TRP A 88 -7.56 4.89 19.32
N GLY A 89 -6.73 5.91 19.08
CA GLY A 89 -7.15 7.14 18.41
C GLY A 89 -6.02 7.88 17.74
N ILE A 90 -6.32 9.10 17.29
CA ILE A 90 -5.36 10.03 16.69
C ILE A 90 -5.16 11.18 17.65
N SER A 91 -3.93 11.44 18.05
CA SER A 91 -3.58 12.63 18.84
C SER A 91 -3.23 13.82 17.93
N SER A 92 -2.70 13.58 16.73
CA SER A 92 -2.49 14.62 15.72
C SER A 92 -2.48 14.08 14.29
N GLY A 93 -2.91 14.89 13.33
CA GLY A 93 -3.00 14.49 11.93
C GLY A 93 -4.36 13.86 11.57
N SER A 94 -4.35 12.87 10.68
CA SER A 94 -5.55 12.22 10.14
C SER A 94 -5.31 10.72 9.88
N THR A 95 -6.36 9.90 9.89
CA THR A 95 -6.29 8.50 9.46
C THR A 95 -6.04 8.39 7.95
N TYR A 96 -6.45 9.41 7.18
CA TYR A 96 -6.19 9.50 5.75
C TYR A 96 -4.86 10.20 5.50
N LEU A 97 -3.84 9.43 5.15
CA LEU A 97 -2.48 9.90 4.91
C LEU A 97 -2.18 9.97 3.42
N THR A 98 -2.06 11.17 2.89
CA THR A 98 -1.46 11.40 1.56
C THR A 98 0.04 11.09 1.59
N PRO A 99 0.68 10.81 0.44
CA PRO A 99 2.13 10.61 0.38
C PRO A 99 2.90 11.74 1.06
N GLY A 100 3.80 11.38 1.99
CA GLY A 100 4.59 12.30 2.79
C GLY A 100 3.92 12.83 4.06
N ALA A 101 2.61 12.63 4.24
CA ALA A 101 1.90 13.03 5.45
C ALA A 101 2.27 12.15 6.65
N THR A 102 2.20 12.75 7.83
CA THR A 102 2.48 12.13 9.12
C THR A 102 1.24 12.25 10.02
N ALA A 103 0.98 11.23 10.83
CA ALA A 103 0.03 11.29 11.93
C ALA A 103 0.64 10.70 13.20
N VAL A 104 0.06 11.07 14.34
CA VAL A 104 0.38 10.48 15.63
C VAL A 104 -0.85 9.76 16.15
N LEU A 105 -0.66 8.48 16.43
CA LEU A 105 -1.70 7.57 16.92
C LEU A 105 -1.43 7.26 18.39
N THR A 106 -2.50 7.05 19.15
CA THR A 106 -2.42 6.61 20.54
C THR A 106 -3.14 5.29 20.71
N VAL A 107 -2.58 4.41 21.53
CA VAL A 107 -3.17 3.11 21.88
C VAL A 107 -3.31 3.05 23.40
N ASN A 108 -4.55 3.19 23.87
CA ASN A 108 -4.88 3.40 25.27
C ASN A 108 -4.98 2.09 26.06
N SER A 109 -5.27 0.98 25.40
CA SER A 109 -5.48 -0.32 26.05
C SER A 109 -5.00 -1.48 25.19
N ALA A 110 -4.65 -2.57 25.87
CA ALA A 110 -4.40 -3.86 25.24
C ALA A 110 -5.73 -4.56 24.94
N PRO A 111 -5.74 -5.57 24.04
CA PRO A 111 -6.89 -6.43 23.83
C PRO A 111 -7.28 -7.10 25.17
N GLY A 112 -8.49 -6.83 25.65
CA GLY A 112 -9.00 -7.40 26.90
C GLY A 112 -8.57 -6.68 28.18
N GLY A 113 -7.88 -5.54 28.13
CA GLY A 113 -7.59 -4.76 29.35
C GLY A 113 -6.41 -3.79 29.25
N SER A 114 -5.74 -3.57 30.37
CA SER A 114 -4.62 -2.63 30.47
C SER A 114 -3.28 -3.26 30.10
N PHE A 115 -2.35 -2.45 29.60
CA PHE A 115 -0.97 -2.88 29.34
C PHE A 115 -0.24 -3.22 30.65
N THR A 116 0.51 -4.32 30.66
CA THR A 116 1.33 -4.78 31.79
C THR A 116 2.75 -4.25 31.65
N SER A 117 3.32 -3.73 32.75
CA SER A 117 4.71 -3.23 32.79
C SER A 117 5.72 -4.36 32.60
N GLY A 118 6.81 -4.10 31.90
CA GLY A 118 7.84 -5.07 31.54
C GLY A 118 7.47 -6.00 30.38
N VAL A 119 6.31 -5.81 29.74
CA VAL A 119 5.89 -6.62 28.59
C VAL A 119 6.13 -5.85 27.28
N THR A 120 6.78 -6.53 26.33
CA THR A 120 6.90 -6.07 24.94
C THR A 120 5.66 -6.44 24.16
N TYR A 121 5.03 -5.44 23.55
CA TYR A 121 3.87 -5.59 22.69
C TYR A 121 4.27 -5.31 21.24
N GLU A 122 3.75 -6.13 20.33
CA GLU A 122 3.76 -5.84 18.90
C GLU A 122 2.51 -5.03 18.58
N ILE A 123 2.71 -3.79 18.16
CA ILE A 123 1.64 -2.88 17.75
C ILE A 123 1.71 -2.72 16.24
N ALA A 124 0.68 -3.16 15.53
CA ALA A 124 0.63 -3.10 14.09
C ALA A 124 -0.48 -2.17 13.61
N VAL A 125 -0.12 -1.26 12.71
CA VAL A 125 -1.07 -0.37 12.05
C VAL A 125 -1.73 -1.14 10.92
N HIS A 126 -3.06 -1.23 10.94
CA HIS A 126 -3.85 -1.80 9.85
C HIS A 126 -4.33 -0.67 8.94
N THR A 127 -4.28 -0.91 7.63
CA THR A 127 -4.83 0.01 6.63
C THR A 127 -6.02 -0.62 5.93
N SER A 128 -6.90 0.23 5.39
CA SER A 128 -8.10 -0.20 4.66
C SER A 128 -7.80 -1.03 3.40
N SER A 129 -6.54 -1.03 2.93
CA SER A 129 -6.06 -1.91 1.87
C SER A 129 -5.75 -3.34 2.34
N GLY A 130 -5.92 -3.63 3.63
CA GLY A 130 -5.68 -4.94 4.25
C GLY A 130 -4.22 -5.21 4.61
N LYS A 131 -3.37 -4.17 4.65
CA LYS A 131 -1.95 -4.30 5.03
C LYS A 131 -1.75 -4.04 6.51
N LEU A 132 -0.77 -4.73 7.09
CA LEU A 132 -0.32 -4.55 8.46
C LEU A 132 1.13 -4.07 8.48
N TYR A 133 1.40 -3.07 9.32
CA TYR A 133 2.74 -2.51 9.52
C TYR A 133 3.08 -2.64 11.02
N PRO A 134 3.86 -3.65 11.43
CA PRO A 134 4.18 -3.90 12.84
C PRO A 134 5.34 -3.05 13.35
N ALA A 135 5.27 -2.68 14.63
CA ALA A 135 6.36 -2.13 15.42
C ALA A 135 6.30 -2.69 16.84
N SER A 136 7.45 -2.93 17.46
CA SER A 136 7.51 -3.49 18.82
C SER A 136 7.89 -2.41 19.81
N ALA A 137 7.18 -2.35 20.93
CA ALA A 137 7.52 -1.46 22.03
C ALA A 137 7.19 -2.12 23.37
N MET A 138 8.03 -1.81 24.37
CA MET A 138 7.86 -2.29 25.73
C MET A 138 7.21 -1.21 26.57
N LYS A 139 6.24 -1.59 27.40
CA LYS A 139 5.82 -0.75 28.52
C LYS A 139 6.89 -0.85 29.61
N PRO A 140 7.56 0.26 29.98
CA PRO A 140 8.58 0.26 31.04
C PRO A 140 8.05 -0.28 32.37
#